data_AF-A0A2T2TLR6-F1
#
_entry.id   AF-A0A2T2TLR6-F1
#
_cell.length_a   1.000
_cell.length_b   1.000
_cell.length_c   1.000
_cell.angle_alpha   90.00
_cell.angle_beta   90.00
_cell.angle_gamma   90.00
#
_symmetry.space_group_name_H-M   'P 1'
#
loop_
_entity.id
_entity.type
_entity.pdbx_description
1 polymer ?
#
loop_
_entity_poly.entity_id
_entity_poly.type
_entity_poly.pdbx_seq_one_letter_code
_entity_poly.pdbx_strand_id
1 'polypeptide(L)'
;QTVRTANFEVTGTKTVETPAGSFEAYVVDVTVGDDKVSGTVHLRKTAPHHVVKTKLDVSTPRGTRTISQSLSRMSTSTSGSGTR
;
A
#
# COMPACT_ATOMS: atom_id res chain seq x y z
N GLN A 1 1.30 18.22 -17.31
CA GLN A 1 1.44 17.30 -16.16
C GLN A 1 1.10 18.07 -14.91
N THR A 2 0.19 17.58 -14.06
CA THR A 2 -0.12 18.21 -12.76
C THR A 2 0.64 17.47 -11.67
N VAL A 3 1.46 18.17 -10.90
CA VAL A 3 2.16 17.62 -9.73
C VAL A 3 1.28 17.86 -8.50
N ARG A 4 1.18 16.87 -7.61
CA ARG A 4 0.43 16.96 -6.36
C ARG A 4 1.28 16.37 -5.24
N THR A 5 1.23 16.99 -4.06
CA THR A 5 1.85 16.44 -2.85
C THR A 5 1.06 15.23 -2.39
N ALA A 6 1.79 14.18 -1.99
CA ALA A 6 1.26 13.02 -1.30
C ALA A 6 1.79 13.04 0.14
N ASN A 7 0.89 12.93 1.11
CA ASN A 7 1.24 12.79 2.52
C ASN A 7 1.04 11.33 2.94
N PHE A 8 1.97 10.84 3.75
CA PHE A 8 1.95 9.49 4.28
C PHE A 8 2.15 9.56 5.79
N GLU A 9 1.24 8.94 6.54
CA GLU A 9 1.33 8.86 7.99
C GLU A 9 1.16 7.43 8.45
N VAL A 10 2.14 6.91 9.19
CA VAL A 10 2.02 5.59 9.81
C VAL A 10 1.16 5.72 11.07
N THR A 11 -0.04 5.18 11.02
CA THR A 11 -1.00 5.25 12.14
C THR A 11 -0.95 4.03 13.05
N GLY A 12 -0.24 2.97 12.63
CA GLY A 12 -0.01 1.81 13.47
C GLY A 12 0.57 0.62 12.73
N THR A 13 0.44 -0.56 13.33
CA THR A 13 0.80 -1.84 12.73
C THR A 13 -0.29 -2.87 12.95
N LYS A 14 -0.45 -3.80 12.00
CA LYS A 14 -1.45 -4.86 12.07
C LYS A 14 -1.02 -6.07 11.23
N THR A 15 -1.40 -7.27 11.66
CA THR A 15 -1.37 -8.49 10.84
C THR A 15 -2.47 -8.44 9.78
N VAL A 16 -2.10 -8.53 8.51
CA VAL A 16 -3.02 -8.46 7.36
C VAL A 16 -3.02 -9.77 6.60
N GLU A 17 -4.20 -10.40 6.53
CA GLU A 17 -4.45 -11.60 5.74
C GLU A 17 -4.77 -11.27 4.29
N THR A 18 -4.16 -12.00 3.37
CA THR A 18 -4.34 -11.89 1.92
C THR A 18 -4.25 -13.27 1.26
N PRO A 19 -4.65 -13.43 -0.01
CA PRO A 19 -4.42 -14.69 -0.72
C PRO A 19 -2.92 -15.08 -0.82
N ALA A 20 -2.00 -14.13 -0.72
CA ALA A 20 -0.57 -14.39 -0.68
C ALA A 20 -0.04 -14.85 0.70
N GLY A 21 -0.90 -14.89 1.73
CA GLY A 21 -0.56 -15.22 3.11
C GLY A 21 -0.79 -14.09 4.10
N SER A 22 -0.25 -14.28 5.30
CA SER A 22 -0.35 -13.36 6.44
C SER A 22 0.91 -12.51 6.57
N PHE A 23 0.75 -11.20 6.74
CA PHE A 23 1.87 -10.27 6.83
C PHE A 23 1.70 -9.28 7.98
N GLU A 24 2.74 -9.12 8.80
CA GLU A 24 2.88 -7.95 9.67
C GLU A 24 3.08 -6.71 8.79
N ALA A 25 2.19 -5.72 8.92
CA ALA A 25 2.18 -4.53 8.09
C ALA A 25 2.06 -3.24 8.91
N TYR A 26 2.70 -2.17 8.43
CA TYR A 26 2.36 -0.81 8.82
C TYR A 26 1.00 -0.44 8.22
N VAL A 27 0.16 0.22 9.01
CA VAL A 27 -1.06 0.89 8.54
C VAL A 27 -0.67 2.32 8.21
N VAL A 28 -0.82 2.70 6.95
CA VAL A 28 -0.39 4.01 6.45
C VAL A 28 -1.58 4.74 5.86
N ASP A 29 -1.93 5.88 6.44
CA ASP A 29 -2.89 6.77 5.84
C ASP A 29 -2.22 7.61 4.76
N VAL A 30 -2.94 7.77 3.65
CA VAL A 30 -2.46 8.43 2.44
C VAL A 30 -3.44 9.52 2.05
N THR A 31 -2.95 10.72 1.82
CA THR A 31 -3.72 11.81 1.19
C THR A 31 -2.94 12.41 0.03
N VAL A 32 -3.61 12.75 -1.07
CA VAL A 32 -2.97 13.35 -2.26
C VAL A 32 -3.78 14.50 -2.81
N GLY A 33 -3.11 15.65 -3.00
CA GLY A 33 -3.64 16.83 -3.67
C GLY A 33 -4.98 17.30 -3.11
N ASP A 34 -4.98 17.70 -1.84
CA ASP A 34 -6.13 18.21 -1.09
C ASP A 34 -7.28 17.18 -1.01
N ASP A 35 -6.95 15.98 -0.53
CA ASP A 35 -7.87 14.87 -0.32
C ASP A 35 -8.63 14.40 -1.58
N LYS A 36 -8.10 14.70 -2.76
CA LYS A 36 -8.60 14.12 -4.03
C LYS A 36 -8.35 12.62 -4.11
N VAL A 37 -7.30 12.15 -3.44
CA VAL A 37 -7.13 10.73 -3.12
C VAL A 37 -6.93 10.63 -1.63
N SER A 38 -7.66 9.76 -0.97
CA SER A 38 -7.50 9.47 0.45
C SER A 38 -7.68 7.98 0.73
N GLY A 39 -7.11 7.48 1.82
CA GLY A 39 -7.38 6.11 2.28
C GLY A 39 -6.17 5.49 2.94
N THR A 40 -6.15 4.17 2.97
CA THR A 40 -5.18 3.41 3.76
C THR A 40 -4.43 2.40 2.90
N VAL A 41 -3.12 2.37 3.06
CA VAL A 41 -2.20 1.40 2.48
C VAL A 41 -1.57 0.59 3.61
N HIS A 42 -1.52 -0.73 3.45
CA HIS A 42 -0.84 -1.63 4.35
C HIS A 42 0.50 -2.03 3.72
N LEU A 43 1.61 -1.63 4.33
CA LEU A 43 2.96 -1.92 3.85
C LEU A 43 3.61 -3.01 4.70
N ARG A 44 4.14 -4.07 4.09
CA ARG A 44 4.85 -5.13 4.79
C ARG A 44 5.97 -4.54 5.65
N LYS A 45 6.01 -4.92 6.93
CA LYS A 45 6.98 -4.41 7.90
C LYS A 45 8.40 -4.88 7.61
N THR A 46 8.56 -6.12 7.16
CA THR A 46 9.85 -6.65 6.73
C THR A 46 10.21 -6.17 5.33
N ALA A 47 11.43 -5.67 5.18
CA ALA A 47 11.96 -5.25 3.88
C ALA A 47 12.14 -6.46 2.94
N PRO A 48 11.95 -6.28 1.62
CA PRO A 48 11.41 -5.09 0.95
C PRO A 48 9.94 -4.80 1.32
N HIS A 49 9.61 -3.51 1.50
CA HIS A 49 8.28 -3.06 1.90
C HIS A 49 7.29 -3.15 0.75
N HIS A 50 6.60 -4.28 0.65
CA HIS A 50 5.55 -4.48 -0.35
C HIS A 50 4.21 -3.92 0.10
N VAL A 51 3.42 -3.44 -0.85
CA VAL A 51 2.00 -3.16 -0.63
C VAL A 51 1.28 -4.49 -0.44
N VAL A 52 0.73 -4.71 0.76
CA VAL A 52 -0.03 -5.91 1.13
C VAL A 52 -1.50 -5.73 0.79
N LYS A 53 -2.07 -4.56 1.13
CA LYS A 53 -3.48 -4.25 0.89
C LYS A 53 -3.68 -2.74 0.81
N THR A 54 -4.52 -2.29 -0.10
CA THR A 54 -4.83 -0.87 -0.30
C THR A 54 -6.32 -0.67 -0.42
N LYS A 55 -6.82 0.40 0.17
CA LYS A 55 -8.15 0.94 -0.10
C LYS A 55 -8.03 2.46 -0.22
N LEU A 56 -8.28 2.99 -1.40
CA LEU A 56 -8.21 4.42 -1.69
C LEU A 56 -9.53 4.90 -2.28
N ASP A 57 -10.03 6.01 -1.79
CA ASP A 57 -11.12 6.75 -2.39
C ASP A 57 -10.53 7.85 -3.28
N VAL A 58 -11.02 7.93 -4.52
CA VAL A 58 -10.59 8.90 -5.51
C VAL A 58 -11.78 9.77 -5.89
N SER A 59 -11.71 11.03 -5.51
CA SER A 59 -12.75 12.03 -5.73
C SER A 59 -12.48 12.83 -7.00
N THR A 60 -13.42 12.74 -7.95
CA THR A 60 -13.36 13.45 -9.23
C THR A 60 -14.63 14.26 -9.45
N PRO A 61 -14.68 15.18 -10.43
CA PRO A 61 -15.93 15.85 -10.80
C PRO A 61 -17.06 14.90 -11.24
N ARG A 62 -16.74 13.65 -11.60
CA ARG A 62 -17.70 12.61 -11.97
C ARG A 62 -18.16 11.76 -10.77
N GLY A 63 -17.77 12.14 -9.55
CA GLY A 63 -18.05 11.42 -8.32
C GLY A 63 -16.80 10.74 -7.73
N THR A 64 -17.04 10.06 -6.60
CA THR A 64 -16.03 9.31 -5.86
C THR A 64 -16.07 7.84 -6.22
N ARG A 65 -14.89 7.23 -6.40
CA ARG A 65 -14.74 5.78 -6.59
C ARG A 65 -13.73 5.20 -5.61
N THR A 66 -13.98 3.98 -5.16
CA THR A 66 -13.05 3.24 -4.32
C THR A 66 -12.21 2.30 -5.16
N ILE A 67 -10.89 2.37 -4.98
CA ILE A 67 -9.91 1.42 -5.52
C ILE A 67 -9.47 0.53 -4.36
N SER A 68 -9.64 -0.78 -4.52
CA SER A 68 -9.16 -1.77 -3.56
C SER A 68 -8.19 -2.72 -4.23
N GLN A 69 -7.07 -3.00 -3.56
CA GLN A 69 -6.07 -3.97 -4.01
C GLN A 69 -5.68 -4.86 -2.83
N SER A 70 -5.44 -6.14 -3.12
CA SER A 70 -4.96 -7.12 -2.15
C SER A 70 -3.87 -7.95 -2.81
N LEU A 71 -2.77 -8.17 -2.09
CA LEU A 71 -1.66 -8.97 -2.59
C LEU A 71 -2.10 -10.42 -2.80
N SER A 72 -2.09 -10.87 -4.05
CA SER A 72 -2.57 -12.21 -4.40
C SER A 72 -1.45 -13.26 -4.47
N ARG A 73 -0.22 -12.84 -4.80
CA ARG A 73 0.96 -13.69 -4.87
C ARG A 73 2.22 -12.87 -4.65
N MET A 74 3.25 -13.48 -4.09
CA MET A 74 4.60 -12.92 -4.02
C MET A 74 5.56 -13.93 -4.63
N SER A 75 6.30 -13.53 -5.65
CA SER A 75 7.41 -14.35 -6.17
C SER A 75 8.57 -14.26 -5.19
N THR A 76 9.05 -15.40 -4.70
CA THR A 76 10.31 -15.44 -3.98
C THR A 76 11.44 -15.14 -4.95
N SER A 77 12.02 -13.94 -4.89
CA SER A 77 13.34 -13.74 -5.47
C SER A 77 14.31 -14.54 -4.63
N THR A 78 14.75 -15.70 -5.11
CA THR A 78 15.93 -16.37 -4.56
C THR A 78 17.09 -15.42 -4.77
N SER A 79 17.43 -14.64 -3.74
CA SER A 79 18.69 -13.93 -3.67
C SER A 79 19.78 -15.00 -3.70
N GLY A 80 20.29 -15.30 -4.89
CA GLY A 80 21.47 -16.14 -5.04
C GLY A 80 22.58 -15.50 -4.23
N SER A 81 22.99 -16.19 -3.17
CA SER A 81 24.21 -15.90 -2.43
C SER A 81 25.40 -16.10 -3.39
N GLY A 82 25.67 -15.09 -4.22
CA GLY A 82 26.90 -14.99 -4.98
C GLY A 82 27.99 -14.56 -4.01
N THR A 83 28.68 -15.52 -3.41
CA THR A 83 30.02 -15.29 -2.85
C THR A 83 30.89 -14.72 -3.95
N ARG A 84 31.44 -13.53 -3.72
CA ARG A 84 32.48 -12.92 -4.55
C ARG A 84 33.74 -12.78 -3.72
#